data_AF-A0A9N7LTL0-F1
#
_entry.id   AF-A0A9N7LTL0-F1
#
_cell.length_a   1.000
_cell.length_b   1.000
_cell.length_c   1.000
_cell.angle_alpha   90.00
_cell.angle_beta   90.00
_cell.angle_gamma   90.00
#
_symmetry.space_group_name_H-M   'P 1'
#
loop_
_entity.id
_entity.type
_entity.pdbx_description
1 polymer ?
#
loop_
_entity_poly.entity_id
_entity_poly.type
_entity_poly.pdbx_seq_one_letter_code
_entity_poly.pdbx_strand_id
1 'polypeptide(L)' 'MQPSGDPVPSVGEAEATGEIAELYADIRETLGMSFVNLIWRNIASIPGGLR' A
#
# COMPACT_ATOMS: atom_id res chain seq x y z
N MET A 1 -27.00 6.54 -1.50
CA MET A 1 -25.64 7.11 -1.59
C MET A 1 -24.67 5.98 -1.28
N GLN A 2 -24.10 5.33 -2.28
CA GLN A 2 -23.03 4.37 -2.01
C GLN A 2 -21.80 5.17 -1.54
N PRO A 3 -21.05 4.70 -0.54
CA PRO A 3 -19.73 5.27 -0.32
C PRO A 3 -18.96 5.01 -1.61
N SER A 4 -18.49 6.06 -2.26
CA SER A 4 -17.52 5.96 -3.34
C SER A 4 -16.19 5.53 -2.70
N GLY A 5 -16.14 4.28 -2.23
CA GLY A 5 -14.91 3.61 -1.88
C GLY A 5 -14.11 3.39 -3.14
N ASP A 6 -12.79 3.51 -3.04
CA ASP A 6 -11.90 3.19 -4.16
C ASP A 6 -12.30 1.83 -4.75
N PRO A 7 -12.55 1.74 -6.07
CA PRO A 7 -13.06 0.51 -6.69
C PRO A 7 -12.01 -0.61 -6.69
N VAL A 8 -10.78 -0.30 -6.28
CA VAL A 8 -9.64 -1.18 -6.28
C VAL A 8 -9.24 -1.46 -4.83
N PRO A 9 -9.21 -2.73 -4.39
CA PRO A 9 -8.71 -3.11 -3.07
C PRO A 9 -7.31 -2.57 -2.85
N SER A 10 -7.06 -1.95 -1.70
CA SER A 10 -5.73 -1.46 -1.35
C SER A 10 -5.55 -1.44 0.17
N VAL A 11 -4.30 -1.48 0.61
CA VAL A 11 -3.95 -1.32 2.02
C VAL A 11 -3.45 0.11 2.22
N GLY A 12 -4.15 0.90 3.04
CA GLY A 12 -3.73 2.26 3.35
C GLY A 12 -2.42 2.28 4.15
N GLU A 13 -1.59 3.31 4.00
CA GLU A 13 -0.33 3.41 4.76
C GLU A 13 -0.56 3.44 6.28
N ALA A 14 -1.67 4.03 6.73
CA ALA A 14 -2.04 4.06 8.15
C ALA A 14 -2.56 2.71 8.68
N GLU A 15 -3.01 1.83 7.78
CA GLU A 15 -3.54 0.50 8.11
C GLU A 15 -2.46 -0.59 7.95
N ALA A 16 -1.38 -0.28 7.23
CA ALA A 16 -0.23 -1.15 7.07
C ALA A 16 0.41 -1.44 8.43
N THR A 17 0.62 -2.72 8.70
CA THR A 17 1.27 -3.20 9.92
C THR A 17 2.25 -4.33 9.58
N GLY A 18 3.20 -4.60 10.48
CA GLY A 18 4.22 -5.63 10.29
C GLY A 18 5.01 -5.45 8.99
N GLU A 19 5.20 -6.56 8.25
CA GLU A 19 5.99 -6.63 7.02
C GLU A 19 5.53 -5.62 5.94
N ILE A 20 4.22 -5.37 5.81
CA ILE A 20 3.72 -4.39 4.83
C ILE A 20 4.15 -2.96 5.18
N ALA A 21 4.17 -2.61 6.47
CA ALA A 21 4.63 -1.30 6.91
C ALA A 21 6.15 -1.14 6.69
N GLU A 22 6.93 -2.20 6.92
CA GLU A 22 8.37 -2.22 6.65
C GLU A 22 8.67 -2.04 5.16
N LEU A 23 7.97 -2.78 4.30
CA LEU A 23 8.08 -2.64 2.84
C LEU A 23 7.67 -1.25 2.35
N TYR A 24 6.64 -0.65 2.96
CA TYR A 24 6.22 0.71 2.62
C TYR A 24 7.25 1.77 2.99
N ALA A 25 7.98 1.57 4.09
CA ALA A 25 9.09 2.43 4.45
C ALA A 25 10.25 2.27 3.45
N ASP A 26 10.61 1.03 3.11
CA ASP A 26 11.68 0.73 2.15
C ASP A 26 11.37 1.29 0.75
N ILE A 27 10.13 1.12 0.24
CA ILE A 27 9.70 1.69 -1.04
C ILE A 27 9.87 3.22 -1.05
N ARG A 28 9.51 3.91 0.03
CA ARG A 28 9.65 5.38 0.11
C ARG A 28 11.11 5.80 0.12
N GLU A 29 11.96 5.11 0.88
CA GLU A 29 13.39 5.40 0.97
C GLU A 29 14.10 5.11 -0.36
N THR A 30 13.91 3.92 -0.91
CA THR A 30 14.56 3.45 -2.13
C THR A 30 14.16 4.27 -3.36
N LEU A 31 12.87 4.66 -3.46
CA LEU A 31 12.37 5.42 -4.60
C LEU A 31 12.32 6.94 -4.36
N GLY A 32 12.72 7.41 -3.18
CA GLY A 32 12.68 8.83 -2.81
C GLY A 32 11.25 9.42 -2.81
N MET A 33 10.24 8.62 -2.49
CA MET A 33 8.83 9.03 -2.50
C MET A 33 8.37 9.46 -1.11
N SER A 34 7.56 10.52 -1.03
CA SER A 34 6.98 10.97 0.25
C SER A 34 5.82 10.09 0.75
N PHE A 35 5.25 9.25 -0.12
CA PHE A 35 4.12 8.38 0.16
C PHE A 35 4.16 7.16 -0.77
N VAL A 36 3.46 6.10 -0.40
CA VAL A 36 3.32 4.88 -1.20
C VAL A 36 2.12 5.04 -2.11
N ASN A 37 2.35 5.04 -3.43
CA ASN A 37 1.28 5.24 -4.41
C ASN A 37 0.28 4.06 -4.47
N LEU A 38 -0.85 4.26 -5.15
CA LEU A 38 -1.95 3.30 -5.22
C LEU A 38 -1.55 1.93 -5.83
N ILE A 39 -0.55 1.87 -6.72
CA ILE A 39 -0.11 0.62 -7.34
C ILE A 39 0.45 -0.30 -6.27
N TRP A 40 1.41 0.19 -5.49
CA TRP A 40 2.00 -0.58 -4.39
C TRP A 40 0.97 -0.95 -3.32
N ARG A 41 0.03 -0.04 -3.02
CA ARG A 41 -1.05 -0.30 -2.06
C ARG A 41 -2.03 -1.37 -2.52
N ASN A 42 -2.32 -1.41 -3.82
CA ASN A 42 -3.13 -2.47 -4.41
C ASN A 42 -2.39 -3.81 -4.38
N ILE A 43 -1.10 -3.83 -4.76
CA ILE A 43 -0.30 -5.06 -4.73
C ILE A 43 -0.23 -5.63 -3.31
N ALA A 44 -0.14 -4.79 -2.28
CA ALA A 44 -0.17 -5.21 -0.87
C ALA A 44 -1.48 -5.90 -0.45
N SER A 45 -2.58 -5.65 -1.16
CA SER A 45 -3.87 -6.32 -0.89
C SER A 45 -3.93 -7.74 -1.47
N ILE A 46 -2.96 -8.11 -2.31
CA ILE A 46 -2.87 -9.44 -2.92
C ILE A 46 -1.96 -10.30 -2.04
N PRO A 47 -2.42 -11.50 -1.61
CA PRO A 47 -1.58 -12.41 -0.83
C PRO A 47 -0.25 -12.72 -1.54
N GLY A 48 0.87 -12.33 -0.92
CA GLY A 48 2.22 -12.49 -1.48
C GLY A 48 2.59 -11.50 -2.58
N GLY A 49 1.79 -10.46 -2.86
CA GLY A 49 2.05 -9.52 -3.96
C GLY A 49 3.33 -8.70 -3.82
N LEU A 50 3.82 -8.49 -2.58
CA LEU A 50 5.06 -7.75 -2.30
C LEU A 50 6.22 -8.66 -1.86
N ARG A 51 6.15 -9.97 -2.14
CA ARG A 51 7.21 -10.94 -1.86
C ARG A 51 7.85 -11.47 -3.14
#